data_AF-A0A2R6GXH1-F1
#
_entry.id   AF-A0A2R6GXH1-F1
#
_cell.length_a   1.000
_cell.length_b   1.000
_cell.length_c   1.000
_cell.angle_alpha   90.00
_cell.angle_beta   90.00
_cell.angle_gamma   90.00
#
_symmetry.space_group_name_H-M   'P 1'
#
loop_
_entity.id
_entity.type
_entity.pdbx_description
1 polymer ?
#
loop_
_entity_poly.entity_id
_entity_poly.type
_entity_poly.pdbx_seq_one_letter_code
_entity_poly.pdbx_strand_id
1 'polypeptide(L)'
;MTGRDPPAGILEALRRIVQLSRRIDVVLMAAGLAYYGLVSMLPLAVLAFVVIAAIQGEEIATVAVTTVGTALSVSGQATVRAALGNAVGQWEVGAVSAAILLWGSLRLFRALTLAFDRIYGRRGNRSAVSVVVDSALALGATTLGVAVTVGASIVAHLLGVRVLGVAATLAQIFGIAIGLFPLYYVFPEAQVGFFEAVPGPVVAACGLVLLQAGFRIYLAFAGQSPLYGAFGGVLLVVTWLYVIALVLLLGGVVNVVLAGRERIGPGRDP
;
A
#
# COMPACT_ATOMS: atom_id res chain seq x y z
N MET A 1 -3.83 23.66 19.29
CA MET A 1 -3.19 22.32 19.26
C MET A 1 -2.00 22.40 20.18
N THR A 2 -2.06 21.86 21.39
CA THR A 2 -0.91 21.81 22.30
C THR A 2 -0.16 20.50 22.04
N GLY A 3 0.74 20.54 21.04
CA GLY A 3 1.70 19.45 20.83
C GLY A 3 2.68 19.37 22.00
N ARG A 4 3.28 18.19 22.20
CA ARG A 4 4.44 18.01 23.07
C ARG A 4 5.68 18.62 22.41
N ASP A 5 6.72 18.88 23.19
CA ASP A 5 8.02 19.14 22.61
C ASP A 5 8.50 17.91 21.80
N PRO A 6 9.23 18.13 20.69
CA PRO A 6 9.89 17.07 19.96
C PRO A 6 10.73 16.19 20.90
N PRO A 7 10.84 14.88 20.65
CA PRO A 7 11.61 13.98 21.51
C PRO A 7 13.07 14.44 21.61
N ALA A 8 13.63 14.45 22.81
CA ALA A 8 15.00 14.91 23.06
C ALA A 8 16.05 13.88 22.61
N GLY A 9 15.64 12.64 22.32
CA GLY A 9 16.52 11.58 21.84
C GLY A 9 15.78 10.39 21.20
N ILE A 10 16.56 9.50 20.57
CA ILE A 10 16.05 8.35 19.81
C ILE A 10 15.25 7.38 20.68
N LEU A 11 15.71 7.10 21.90
CA LEU A 11 15.01 6.22 22.85
C LEU A 11 13.63 6.76 23.21
N GLU A 12 13.52 8.08 23.39
CA GLU A 12 12.24 8.72 23.67
C GLU A 12 11.32 8.68 22.45
N ALA A 13 11.86 8.97 21.26
CA ALA A 13 11.11 8.88 20.00
C ALA A 13 10.55 7.46 19.79
N LEU A 14 11.37 6.42 19.94
CA LEU A 14 10.96 5.03 19.82
C LEU A 14 9.88 4.66 20.84
N ARG A 15 10.06 5.07 22.10
CA ARG A 15 9.06 4.83 23.15
C ARG A 15 7.73 5.50 22.81
N ARG A 16 7.75 6.75 22.36
CA ARG A 16 6.56 7.51 21.95
C ARG A 16 5.88 6.89 20.72
N ILE A 17 6.65 6.46 19.71
CA ILE A 17 6.14 5.72 18.54
C ILE A 17 5.41 4.45 18.97
N VAL A 18 6.00 3.64 19.85
CA VAL A 18 5.36 2.41 20.34
C VAL A 18 4.09 2.73 21.13
N GLN A 19 4.13 3.74 22.00
CA GLN A 19 2.97 4.16 22.79
C GLN A 19 1.82 4.64 21.89
N LEU A 20 2.09 5.52 20.93
CA LEU A 20 1.08 6.02 20.00
C LEU A 20 0.53 4.89 19.12
N SER A 21 1.40 4.01 18.61
CA SER A 21 1.00 2.87 17.77
C SER A 21 0.05 1.93 18.49
N ARG A 22 0.32 1.64 19.77
CA ARG A 22 -0.56 0.82 20.62
C ARG A 22 -1.85 1.54 20.96
N ARG A 23 -1.79 2.83 21.27
CA ARG A 23 -2.97 3.62 21.66
C ARG A 23 -4.03 3.68 20.55
N ILE A 24 -3.61 3.75 19.30
CA ILE A 24 -4.54 3.84 18.16
C ILE A 24 -4.79 2.48 17.49
N ASP A 25 -4.21 1.39 18.00
CA ASP A 25 -4.31 0.04 17.43
C ASP A 25 -3.87 -0.03 15.95
N VAL A 26 -2.68 0.51 15.65
CA VAL A 26 -2.14 0.55 14.26
C VAL A 26 -2.14 -0.84 13.60
N VAL A 27 -1.85 -1.88 14.36
CA VAL A 27 -1.88 -3.28 13.88
C VAL A 27 -3.28 -3.68 13.40
N LEU A 28 -4.33 -3.35 14.15
CA LEU A 28 -5.70 -3.69 13.77
C LEU A 28 -6.14 -2.88 12.54
N MET A 29 -5.72 -1.63 12.45
CA MET A 29 -6.02 -0.76 11.31
C MET A 29 -5.32 -1.26 10.04
N ALA A 30 -4.06 -1.69 10.15
CA ALA A 30 -3.32 -2.32 9.06
C ALA A 30 -4.00 -3.61 8.59
N ALA A 31 -4.52 -4.44 9.51
CA ALA A 31 -5.28 -5.64 9.16
C ALA A 31 -6.57 -5.31 8.39
N GLY A 32 -7.31 -4.28 8.80
CA GLY A 32 -8.49 -3.80 8.08
C GLY A 32 -8.17 -3.30 6.67
N LEU A 33 -7.09 -2.52 6.52
CA LEU A 33 -6.59 -2.07 5.22
C LEU A 33 -6.21 -3.25 4.32
N ALA A 34 -5.53 -4.26 4.88
CA ALA A 34 -5.15 -5.46 4.14
C ALA A 34 -6.36 -6.24 3.65
N TYR A 35 -7.38 -6.41 4.50
CA TYR A 35 -8.64 -7.06 4.14
C TYR A 35 -9.33 -6.34 2.98
N TYR A 36 -9.54 -5.02 3.09
CA TYR A 36 -10.19 -4.27 2.01
C TYR A 36 -9.34 -4.23 0.74
N GLY A 37 -8.01 -4.16 0.87
CA GLY A 37 -7.07 -4.24 -0.25
C GLY A 37 -7.17 -5.57 -0.99
N LEU A 38 -7.22 -6.69 -0.26
CA LEU A 38 -7.41 -8.02 -0.85
C LEU A 38 -8.74 -8.12 -1.60
N VAL A 39 -9.84 -7.69 -0.95
CA VAL A 39 -11.18 -7.72 -1.54
C VAL A 39 -11.25 -6.87 -2.82
N SER A 40 -10.51 -5.75 -2.88
CA SER A 40 -10.40 -4.91 -4.07
C SER A 40 -9.47 -5.46 -5.16
N MET A 41 -8.44 -6.24 -4.81
CA MET A 41 -7.48 -6.76 -5.80
C MET A 41 -8.13 -7.71 -6.81
N LEU A 42 -9.02 -8.60 -6.37
CA LEU A 42 -9.63 -9.60 -7.26
C LEU A 42 -10.48 -8.95 -8.37
N PRO A 43 -11.44 -8.07 -8.06
CA PRO A 43 -12.21 -7.38 -9.11
C PRO A 43 -11.34 -6.45 -9.98
N LEU A 44 -10.29 -5.84 -9.41
CA LEU A 44 -9.34 -5.03 -10.18
C LEU A 44 -8.63 -5.87 -11.24
N ALA A 45 -8.18 -7.08 -10.89
CA ALA A 45 -7.53 -7.98 -11.83
C ALA A 45 -8.47 -8.39 -12.98
N VAL A 46 -9.74 -8.66 -12.67
CA VAL A 46 -10.77 -8.97 -13.69
C VAL A 46 -10.99 -7.77 -14.61
N LEU A 47 -11.17 -6.56 -14.08
CA LEU A 47 -11.36 -5.37 -14.90
C LEU A 47 -10.13 -5.04 -15.75
N ALA A 48 -8.93 -5.16 -15.17
CA ALA A 48 -7.69 -4.97 -15.91
C ALA A 48 -7.60 -5.95 -17.09
N PHE A 49 -7.96 -7.22 -16.87
CA PHE A 49 -8.02 -8.21 -17.93
C PHE A 49 -9.06 -7.86 -19.01
N VAL A 50 -10.28 -7.45 -18.63
CA VAL A 50 -11.33 -7.03 -19.57
C VAL A 50 -10.87 -5.83 -20.41
N VAL A 51 -10.23 -4.83 -19.79
CA VAL A 51 -9.72 -3.65 -20.49
C VAL A 51 -8.57 -4.03 -21.44
N ILE A 52 -7.63 -4.88 -21.01
CA ILE A 52 -6.55 -5.37 -21.87
C ILE A 52 -7.12 -6.15 -23.06
N ALA A 53 -8.06 -7.06 -22.83
CA ALA A 53 -8.70 -7.84 -23.88
C ALA A 53 -9.46 -6.94 -24.88
N ALA A 54 -10.12 -5.89 -24.39
CA ALA A 54 -10.84 -4.93 -25.24
C ALA A 54 -9.92 -4.09 -26.14
N ILE A 55 -8.71 -3.74 -25.66
CA ILE A 55 -7.77 -2.87 -26.41
C ILE A 55 -6.83 -3.69 -27.32
N GLN A 56 -6.29 -4.80 -26.81
CA GLN A 56 -5.20 -5.56 -27.41
C GLN A 56 -5.66 -6.88 -28.06
N GLY A 57 -6.95 -7.22 -27.94
CA GLY A 57 -7.49 -8.52 -28.35
C GLY A 57 -7.29 -9.64 -27.33
N GLU A 58 -8.07 -10.70 -27.45
CA GLU A 58 -8.08 -11.84 -26.51
C GLU A 58 -6.73 -12.57 -26.43
N GLU A 59 -5.95 -12.55 -27.50
CA GLU A 59 -4.68 -13.28 -27.61
C GLU A 59 -3.62 -12.71 -26.64
N ILE A 60 -3.49 -11.38 -26.54
CA ILE A 60 -2.55 -10.71 -25.63
C ILE A 60 -3.00 -10.86 -24.17
N ALA A 61 -4.31 -10.84 -23.91
CA ALA A 61 -4.85 -11.09 -22.58
C ALA A 61 -4.56 -12.52 -22.13
N THR A 62 -4.66 -13.50 -23.04
CA THR A 62 -4.35 -14.90 -22.77
C THR A 62 -2.86 -15.13 -22.48
N VAL A 63 -1.97 -14.42 -23.19
CA VAL A 63 -0.51 -14.42 -22.95
C VAL A 63 -0.17 -13.87 -21.56
N ALA A 64 -0.85 -12.80 -21.12
CA ALA A 64 -0.69 -12.26 -19.77
C ALA A 64 -1.09 -13.29 -18.69
N VAL A 65 -2.20 -14.01 -18.90
CA VAL A 65 -2.66 -15.07 -17.99
C VAL A 65 -1.72 -16.27 -17.98
N THR A 66 -1.15 -16.68 -19.12
CA THR A 66 -0.14 -17.76 -19.13
C THR A 66 1.14 -17.33 -18.43
N THR A 67 1.55 -16.07 -18.58
CA THR A 67 2.77 -15.54 -17.93
C THR A 67 2.60 -15.49 -16.41
N VAL A 68 1.49 -14.93 -15.92
CA VAL A 68 1.13 -14.93 -14.48
C VAL A 68 0.85 -16.35 -13.98
N GLY A 69 0.27 -17.21 -14.82
CA GLY A 69 -0.04 -18.59 -14.53
C GLY A 69 1.18 -19.41 -14.14
N THR A 70 2.35 -19.15 -14.74
CA THR A 70 3.60 -19.83 -14.34
C THR A 70 3.98 -19.62 -12.86
N ALA A 71 3.51 -18.54 -12.23
CA ALA A 71 3.69 -18.28 -10.80
C ALA A 71 2.60 -18.91 -9.91
N LEU A 72 1.57 -19.52 -10.50
CA LEU A 72 0.44 -20.16 -9.81
C LEU A 72 0.51 -21.68 -9.97
N SER A 73 0.03 -22.40 -8.95
CA SER A 73 -0.19 -23.86 -9.06
C SER A 73 -1.14 -24.20 -10.22
N VAL A 74 -1.06 -25.42 -10.76
CA VAL A 74 -1.91 -25.90 -11.86
C VAL A 74 -3.41 -25.69 -11.59
N SER A 75 -3.84 -25.89 -10.33
CA SER A 75 -5.23 -25.62 -9.91
C SER A 75 -5.55 -24.12 -9.93
N GLY A 76 -4.63 -23.26 -9.48
CA GLY A 76 -4.81 -21.81 -9.50
C GLY A 76 -4.91 -21.25 -10.93
N GLN A 77 -4.12 -21.81 -11.86
CA GLN A 77 -4.20 -21.46 -13.28
C GLN A 77 -5.58 -21.79 -13.88
N ALA A 78 -6.10 -23.00 -13.60
CA ALA A 78 -7.41 -23.41 -14.09
C ALA A 78 -8.53 -22.52 -13.53
N THR A 79 -8.49 -22.17 -12.25
CA THR A 79 -9.48 -21.29 -11.63
C THR A 79 -9.43 -19.86 -12.21
N VAL A 80 -8.23 -19.29 -12.37
CA VAL A 80 -8.07 -17.95 -12.94
C VAL A 80 -8.50 -17.93 -14.41
N ARG A 81 -8.12 -18.94 -15.20
CA ARG A 81 -8.51 -19.03 -16.61
C ARG A 81 -10.02 -19.24 -16.77
N ALA A 82 -10.66 -20.03 -15.90
CA ALA A 82 -12.12 -20.18 -15.90
C ALA A 82 -12.83 -18.87 -15.51
N ALA A 83 -12.34 -18.16 -14.50
CA ALA A 83 -12.91 -16.88 -14.08
C ALA A 83 -12.76 -15.79 -15.16
N LEU A 84 -11.60 -15.71 -15.82
CA LEU A 84 -11.30 -14.70 -16.84
C LEU A 84 -11.90 -15.05 -18.21
N GLY A 85 -11.89 -16.32 -18.62
CA GLY A 85 -12.50 -16.77 -19.88
C GLY A 85 -14.01 -16.58 -19.89
N ASN A 86 -14.69 -16.77 -18.76
CA ASN A 86 -16.12 -16.51 -18.63
C ASN A 86 -16.47 -15.00 -18.55
N ALA A 87 -15.48 -14.13 -18.29
CA ALA A 87 -15.70 -12.69 -18.20
C ALA A 87 -15.71 -12.00 -19.59
N VAL A 88 -15.09 -12.61 -20.60
CA VAL A 88 -15.06 -12.06 -21.96
C VAL A 88 -16.44 -12.18 -22.60
N GLY A 89 -17.03 -11.05 -23.00
CA GLY A 89 -18.36 -10.98 -23.63
C GLY A 89 -19.55 -10.91 -22.67
N GLN A 90 -19.35 -11.03 -21.35
CA GLN A 90 -20.42 -10.92 -20.34
C GLN A 90 -20.35 -9.59 -19.60
N TRP A 91 -21.12 -8.60 -20.07
CA TRP A 91 -21.19 -7.27 -19.46
C TRP A 91 -21.60 -7.32 -17.97
N GLU A 92 -22.37 -8.33 -17.57
CA GLU A 92 -22.81 -8.57 -16.19
C GLU A 92 -21.64 -8.86 -15.24
N VAL A 93 -20.67 -9.68 -15.67
CA VAL A 93 -19.46 -10.01 -14.89
C VAL A 93 -18.58 -8.78 -14.72
N GLY A 94 -18.47 -7.96 -15.78
CA GLY A 94 -17.79 -6.67 -15.73
C GLY A 94 -18.45 -5.69 -14.78
N ALA A 95 -19.79 -5.56 -14.83
CA ALA A 95 -20.57 -4.68 -13.97
C ALA A 95 -20.48 -5.08 -12.49
N VAL A 96 -20.60 -6.38 -12.19
CA VAL A 96 -20.45 -6.90 -10.82
C VAL A 96 -19.04 -6.67 -10.30
N SER A 97 -18.01 -6.94 -11.11
CA SER A 97 -16.61 -6.68 -10.74
C SER A 97 -16.37 -5.20 -10.49
N ALA A 98 -16.90 -4.32 -11.35
CA ALA A 98 -16.83 -2.87 -11.15
C ALA A 98 -17.50 -2.43 -9.84
N ALA A 99 -18.68 -2.98 -9.52
CA ALA A 99 -19.40 -2.66 -8.29
C ALA A 99 -18.62 -3.12 -7.03
N ILE A 100 -18.09 -4.35 -7.03
CA ILE A 100 -17.29 -4.87 -5.90
C ILE A 100 -15.98 -4.07 -5.78
N LEU A 101 -15.31 -3.76 -6.89
CA LEU A 101 -14.09 -2.95 -6.88
C LEU A 101 -14.37 -1.58 -6.27
N LEU A 102 -15.41 -0.91 -6.76
CA LEU A 102 -15.79 0.41 -6.31
C LEU A 102 -16.11 0.38 -4.81
N TRP A 103 -16.89 -0.59 -4.36
CA TRP A 103 -17.23 -0.76 -2.95
C TRP A 103 -15.99 -1.01 -2.08
N GLY A 104 -15.13 -1.96 -2.46
CA GLY A 104 -13.91 -2.29 -1.74
C GLY A 104 -12.92 -1.12 -1.70
N SER A 105 -12.78 -0.41 -2.82
CA SER A 105 -11.93 0.77 -2.96
C SER A 105 -12.42 1.87 -2.03
N LEU A 106 -13.72 2.20 -2.06
CA LEU A 106 -14.32 3.17 -1.14
C LEU A 106 -14.12 2.79 0.34
N ARG A 107 -14.19 1.50 0.68
CA ARG A 107 -13.92 1.00 2.03
C ARG A 107 -12.45 1.13 2.42
N LEU A 108 -11.52 0.79 1.51
CA LEU A 108 -10.09 0.94 1.71
C LEU A 108 -9.72 2.41 1.92
N PHE A 109 -10.22 3.30 1.06
CA PHE A 109 -10.06 4.74 1.18
C PHE A 109 -10.55 5.25 2.53
N ARG A 110 -11.79 4.90 2.91
CA ARG A 110 -12.35 5.30 4.20
C ARG A 110 -11.53 4.78 5.37
N ALA A 111 -11.06 3.55 5.31
CA ALA A 111 -10.19 2.97 6.34
C ALA A 111 -8.85 3.73 6.43
N LEU A 112 -8.26 4.11 5.29
CA LEU A 112 -7.02 4.88 5.23
C LEU A 112 -7.20 6.31 5.78
N THR A 113 -8.29 7.00 5.39
CA THR A 113 -8.60 8.34 5.92
C THR A 113 -8.81 8.29 7.43
N LEU A 114 -9.62 7.35 7.92
CA LEU A 114 -9.81 7.15 9.35
C LEU A 114 -8.49 6.84 10.06
N ALA A 115 -7.57 6.17 9.36
CA ALA A 115 -6.28 5.84 9.92
C ALA A 115 -5.38 7.05 10.13
N PHE A 116 -5.24 7.88 9.09
CA PHE A 116 -4.51 9.12 9.19
C PHE A 116 -5.19 10.11 10.15
N ASP A 117 -6.52 10.18 10.18
CA ASP A 117 -7.23 11.02 11.16
C ASP A 117 -6.92 10.61 12.60
N ARG A 118 -6.87 9.31 12.90
CA ARG A 118 -6.45 8.81 14.23
C ARG A 118 -4.99 9.11 14.54
N ILE A 119 -4.09 8.92 13.58
CA ILE A 119 -2.65 9.21 13.72
C ILE A 119 -2.45 10.70 14.05
N TYR A 120 -3.09 11.60 13.31
CA TYR A 120 -2.99 13.06 13.49
C TYR A 120 -3.97 13.60 14.54
N GLY A 121 -4.72 12.74 15.22
CA GLY A 121 -5.64 13.10 16.31
C GLY A 121 -6.82 13.99 15.88
N ARG A 122 -7.24 13.97 14.61
CA ARG A 122 -8.39 14.74 14.13
C ARG A 122 -9.69 13.97 14.33
N ARG A 123 -10.76 14.70 14.64
CA ARG A 123 -12.14 14.16 14.65
C ARG A 123 -12.69 14.37 13.24
N GLY A 124 -13.04 13.26 12.56
CA GLY A 124 -13.44 13.24 11.16
C GLY A 124 -14.76 13.97 10.91
N ASN A 125 -14.70 15.30 10.77
CA ASN A 125 -15.84 16.16 10.44
C ASN A 125 -15.79 16.64 8.97
N ARG A 126 -15.13 15.86 8.10
CA ARG A 126 -14.96 16.19 6.68
C ARG A 126 -16.25 15.89 5.90
N SER A 127 -16.52 16.69 4.87
CA SER A 127 -17.52 16.32 3.88
C SER A 127 -17.03 15.07 3.11
N ALA A 128 -17.94 14.17 2.74
CA ALA A 128 -17.57 12.97 2.00
C ALA A 128 -16.85 13.30 0.69
N VAL A 129 -17.18 14.43 0.08
CA VAL A 129 -16.58 14.90 -1.18
C VAL A 129 -15.12 15.30 -1.00
N SER A 130 -14.77 16.08 0.03
CA SER A 130 -13.37 16.49 0.23
C SER A 130 -12.48 15.30 0.55
N VAL A 131 -12.98 14.33 1.32
CA VAL A 131 -12.27 13.05 1.56
C VAL A 131 -11.92 12.36 0.26
N VAL A 132 -12.88 12.24 -0.66
CA VAL A 132 -12.67 11.55 -1.93
C VAL A 132 -11.67 12.31 -2.80
N VAL A 133 -11.80 13.64 -2.92
CA VAL A 133 -10.91 14.46 -3.75
C VAL A 133 -9.48 14.46 -3.22
N ASP A 134 -9.28 14.74 -1.92
CA ASP A 134 -7.94 14.78 -1.31
C ASP A 134 -7.27 13.41 -1.38
N SER A 135 -8.05 12.34 -1.16
CA SER A 135 -7.55 10.97 -1.29
C SER A 135 -7.18 10.62 -2.72
N ALA A 136 -8.00 11.03 -3.69
CA ALA A 136 -7.73 10.79 -5.11
C ALA A 136 -6.48 11.57 -5.57
N LEU A 137 -6.30 12.82 -5.13
CA LEU A 137 -5.11 13.61 -5.43
C LEU A 137 -3.86 13.00 -4.82
N ALA A 138 -3.89 12.66 -3.53
CA ALA A 138 -2.74 12.07 -2.86
C ALA A 138 -2.38 10.70 -3.41
N LEU A 139 -3.36 9.82 -3.66
CA LEU A 139 -3.10 8.52 -4.28
C LEU A 139 -2.69 8.64 -5.75
N GLY A 140 -3.29 9.57 -6.50
CA GLY A 140 -2.92 9.84 -7.89
C GLY A 140 -1.47 10.33 -7.98
N ALA A 141 -1.09 11.30 -7.16
CA ALA A 141 0.29 11.78 -7.05
C ALA A 141 1.25 10.68 -6.59
N THR A 142 0.84 9.87 -5.62
CA THR A 142 1.63 8.72 -5.13
C THR A 142 1.85 7.69 -6.23
N THR A 143 0.78 7.34 -6.95
CA THR A 143 0.82 6.40 -8.07
C THR A 143 1.73 6.91 -9.19
N LEU A 144 1.62 8.19 -9.54
CA LEU A 144 2.48 8.83 -10.54
C LEU A 144 3.94 8.83 -10.09
N GLY A 145 4.23 9.19 -8.84
CA GLY A 145 5.59 9.21 -8.30
C GLY A 145 6.23 7.82 -8.28
N VAL A 146 5.47 6.79 -7.92
CA VAL A 146 5.91 5.39 -8.00
C VAL A 146 6.14 4.98 -9.46
N ALA A 147 5.22 5.31 -10.38
CA ALA A 147 5.34 4.99 -11.80
C ALA A 147 6.59 5.64 -12.43
N VAL A 148 6.88 6.90 -12.11
CA VAL A 148 8.09 7.60 -12.55
C VAL A 148 9.34 6.91 -12.01
N THR A 149 9.35 6.52 -10.73
CA THR A 149 10.48 5.83 -10.11
C THR A 149 10.76 4.47 -10.76
N VAL A 150 9.71 3.69 -10.99
CA VAL A 150 9.79 2.40 -11.67
C VAL A 150 10.23 2.58 -13.12
N GLY A 151 9.64 3.55 -13.84
CA GLY A 151 10.01 3.88 -15.22
C GLY A 151 11.47 4.30 -15.35
N ALA A 152 11.96 5.16 -14.46
CA ALA A 152 13.36 5.56 -14.40
C ALA A 152 14.29 4.36 -14.15
N SER A 153 13.89 3.42 -13.28
CA SER A 153 14.65 2.21 -13.00
C SER A 153 14.73 1.29 -14.23
N ILE A 154 13.63 1.15 -14.97
CA ILE A 154 13.60 0.39 -16.23
C ILE A 154 14.48 1.05 -17.29
N VAL A 155 14.36 2.37 -17.48
CA VAL A 155 15.18 3.12 -18.45
C VAL A 155 16.67 3.02 -18.10
N ALA A 156 17.05 3.18 -16.83
CA ALA A 156 18.43 3.01 -16.38
C ALA A 156 18.96 1.60 -16.71
N HIS A 157 18.14 0.57 -16.52
CA HIS A 157 18.50 -0.80 -16.87
C HIS A 157 18.72 -0.98 -18.39
N LEU A 158 17.83 -0.42 -19.22
CA LEU A 158 17.93 -0.48 -20.68
C LEU A 158 19.16 0.28 -21.22
N LEU A 159 19.53 1.39 -20.58
CA LEU A 159 20.72 2.18 -20.92
C LEU A 159 22.02 1.58 -20.36
N GLY A 160 21.96 0.44 -19.68
CA GLY A 160 23.12 -0.21 -19.07
C GLY A 160 23.70 0.54 -17.85
N VAL A 161 22.97 1.51 -17.30
CA VAL A 161 23.35 2.24 -16.09
C VAL A 161 23.20 1.31 -14.89
N ARG A 162 24.32 0.76 -14.42
CA ARG A 162 24.35 -0.12 -13.25
C ARG A 162 24.76 0.68 -12.02
N VAL A 163 23.76 1.08 -11.23
CA VAL A 163 23.99 1.44 -9.84
C VAL A 163 24.13 0.13 -9.06
N LEU A 164 25.25 -0.08 -8.38
CA LEU A 164 25.56 -1.34 -7.68
C LEU A 164 25.64 -1.14 -6.16
N GLY A 165 25.39 -2.22 -5.43
CA GLY A 165 25.55 -2.28 -3.97
C GLY A 165 24.66 -1.27 -3.24
N VAL A 166 25.22 -0.65 -2.20
CA VAL A 166 24.51 0.27 -1.29
C VAL A 166 23.88 1.45 -2.04
N ALA A 167 24.53 1.96 -3.09
CA ALA A 167 24.01 3.08 -3.87
C ALA A 167 22.68 2.73 -4.57
N ALA A 168 22.51 1.47 -5.02
CA ALA A 168 21.27 1.02 -5.65
C ALA A 168 20.12 0.96 -4.62
N THR A 169 20.41 0.42 -3.44
CA THR A 169 19.45 0.37 -2.34
C THR A 169 19.04 1.76 -1.88
N LEU A 170 19.98 2.68 -1.74
CA LEU A 170 19.69 4.07 -1.37
C LEU A 170 18.87 4.79 -2.45
N ALA A 171 19.20 4.62 -3.73
CA ALA A 171 18.42 5.18 -4.83
C ALA A 171 16.98 4.63 -4.84
N GLN A 172 16.82 3.33 -4.57
CA GLN A 172 15.51 2.70 -4.47
C GLN A 172 14.70 3.24 -3.27
N ILE A 173 15.31 3.34 -2.09
CA ILE A 173 14.66 3.94 -0.90
C ILE A 173 14.23 5.37 -1.23
N PHE A 174 15.11 6.17 -1.85
CA PHE A 174 14.83 7.55 -2.19
C PHE A 174 13.67 7.68 -3.20
N GLY A 175 13.67 6.87 -4.25
CA GLY A 175 12.59 6.84 -5.24
C GLY A 175 11.24 6.45 -4.62
N ILE A 176 11.22 5.40 -3.79
CA ILE A 176 10.00 5.00 -3.07
C ILE A 176 9.55 6.11 -2.11
N ALA A 177 10.47 6.74 -1.37
CA ALA A 177 10.14 7.82 -0.45
C ALA A 177 9.57 9.05 -1.17
N ILE A 178 10.12 9.43 -2.33
CA ILE A 178 9.54 10.49 -3.17
C ILE A 178 8.15 10.09 -3.65
N GLY A 179 8.00 8.86 -4.14
CA GLY A 179 6.71 8.33 -4.59
C GLY A 179 5.66 8.37 -3.48
N LEU A 180 6.04 8.03 -2.25
CA LEU A 180 5.14 8.05 -1.10
C LEU A 180 4.93 9.44 -0.49
N PHE A 181 5.78 10.42 -0.76
CA PHE A 181 5.73 11.74 -0.12
C PHE A 181 4.34 12.42 -0.18
N PRO A 182 3.61 12.43 -1.32
CA PRO A 182 2.28 13.01 -1.39
C PRO A 182 1.29 12.39 -0.41
N LEU A 183 1.41 11.10 -0.12
CA LEU A 183 0.58 10.40 0.88
C LEU A 183 0.80 10.93 2.30
N TYR A 184 1.97 11.48 2.61
CA TYR A 184 2.28 12.00 3.96
C TYR A 184 2.13 13.52 4.07
N TYR A 185 2.15 14.24 2.95
CA TYR A 185 2.06 15.69 2.91
C TYR A 185 0.66 16.20 2.53
N VAL A 186 -0.01 15.58 1.56
CA VAL A 186 -1.29 16.04 1.00
C VAL A 186 -2.48 15.31 1.61
N PHE A 187 -2.35 14.00 1.86
CA PHE A 187 -3.45 13.18 2.37
C PHE A 187 -3.93 13.55 3.78
N PRO A 188 -3.06 13.89 4.74
CA PRO A 188 -3.50 14.31 6.07
C PRO A 188 -4.17 15.69 6.00
N GLU A 189 -5.32 15.87 6.64
CA GLU A 189 -5.96 17.20 6.78
C GLU A 189 -5.25 18.08 7.82
N ALA A 190 -4.33 17.51 8.59
CA ALA A 190 -3.44 18.32 9.41
C ALA A 190 -2.57 19.18 8.50
N GLN A 191 -2.32 20.43 8.88
CA GLN A 191 -1.34 21.27 8.19
C GLN A 191 0.08 20.73 8.49
N VAL A 192 0.52 19.73 7.73
CA VAL A 192 1.84 19.12 7.88
C VAL A 192 2.87 20.00 7.18
N GLY A 193 3.94 20.38 7.89
CA GLY A 193 5.06 21.08 7.27
C GLY A 193 5.79 20.18 6.26
N PHE A 194 6.44 20.76 5.25
CA PHE A 194 7.19 19.96 4.27
C PHE A 194 8.22 19.03 4.94
N PHE A 195 9.07 19.58 5.80
CA PHE A 195 10.08 18.81 6.55
C PHE A 195 9.48 17.88 7.62
N GLU A 196 8.29 18.19 8.10
CA GLU A 196 7.55 17.34 9.04
C GLU A 196 7.04 16.07 8.37
N ALA A 197 6.74 16.13 7.06
CA ALA A 197 6.26 14.98 6.31
C ALA A 197 7.37 14.02 5.88
N VAL A 198 8.64 14.47 5.78
CA VAL A 198 9.78 13.70 5.21
C VAL A 198 10.12 12.39 5.94
N PRO A 199 10.13 12.31 7.29
CA PRO A 199 10.57 11.09 7.97
C PRO A 199 9.72 9.85 7.66
N GLY A 200 8.41 10.04 7.50
CA GLY A 200 7.42 8.98 7.29
C GLY A 200 7.61 8.19 5.99
N PRO A 201 7.65 8.84 4.81
CA PRO A 201 7.97 8.20 3.54
C PRO A 201 9.31 7.48 3.56
N VAL A 202 10.33 8.01 4.26
CA VAL A 202 11.64 7.35 4.39
C VAL A 202 11.53 6.06 5.20
N VAL A 203 10.85 6.11 6.36
CA VAL A 203 10.61 4.92 7.19
C VAL A 203 9.78 3.87 6.44
N ALA A 204 8.73 4.30 5.74
CA ALA A 204 7.91 3.42 4.93
C ALA A 204 8.71 2.80 3.78
N ALA A 205 9.51 3.59 3.06
CA ALA A 205 10.38 3.12 2.00
C ALA A 205 11.38 2.07 2.50
N CYS A 206 12.05 2.31 3.63
CA CYS A 206 12.91 1.33 4.28
C CYS A 206 12.14 0.04 4.62
N GLY A 207 10.95 0.17 5.20
CA GLY A 207 10.08 -0.96 5.51
C GLY A 207 9.69 -1.78 4.27
N LEU A 208 9.38 -1.11 3.16
CA LEU A 208 9.03 -1.75 1.89
C LEU A 208 10.23 -2.46 1.25
N VAL A 209 11.43 -1.86 1.31
CA VAL A 209 12.66 -2.51 0.83
C VAL A 209 13.00 -3.75 1.65
N LEU A 210 12.83 -3.68 2.98
CA LEU A 210 13.00 -4.83 3.87
C LEU A 210 11.96 -5.92 3.57
N LEU A 211 10.70 -5.53 3.32
CA LEU A 211 9.63 -6.45 2.95
C LEU A 211 9.94 -7.17 1.62
N GLN A 212 10.46 -6.44 0.61
CA GLN A 212 10.93 -7.02 -0.65
C GLN A 212 12.06 -8.02 -0.46
N ALA A 213 13.05 -7.69 0.39
CA ALA A 213 14.12 -8.63 0.72
C ALA A 213 13.57 -9.89 1.41
N GLY A 214 12.63 -9.71 2.36
CA GLY A 214 11.92 -10.81 3.01
C GLY A 214 11.16 -11.70 2.05
N PHE A 215 10.52 -11.14 1.02
CA PHE A 215 9.85 -11.91 -0.04
C PHE A 215 10.81 -12.78 -0.82
N ARG A 216 11.97 -12.22 -1.19
CA ARG A 216 12.98 -12.96 -1.96
C ARG A 216 13.49 -14.15 -1.17
N ILE A 217 13.72 -13.97 0.13
CA ILE A 217 14.05 -15.04 1.07
C ILE A 217 12.93 -16.08 1.09
N TYR A 218 11.68 -15.65 1.29
CA TYR A 218 10.52 -16.55 1.28
C TYR A 218 10.45 -17.38 0.00
N LEU A 219 10.58 -16.77 -1.18
CA LEU A 219 10.55 -17.48 -2.46
C LEU A 219 11.70 -18.48 -2.61
N ALA A 220 12.89 -18.16 -2.10
CA ALA A 220 14.04 -19.06 -2.13
C ALA A 220 13.81 -20.34 -1.31
N PHE A 221 13.05 -20.27 -0.20
CA PHE A 221 12.80 -21.41 0.68
C PHE A 221 11.47 -22.12 0.43
N ALA A 222 10.39 -21.36 0.23
CA ALA A 222 9.02 -21.86 0.17
C ALA A 222 8.47 -21.95 -1.27
N GLY A 223 9.07 -21.24 -2.23
CA GLY A 223 8.60 -21.20 -3.62
C GLY A 223 8.69 -22.54 -4.37
N GLN A 224 9.40 -23.53 -3.81
CA GLN A 224 9.56 -24.86 -4.40
C GLN A 224 8.65 -25.93 -3.78
N SER A 225 7.87 -25.60 -2.74
CA SER A 225 7.06 -26.59 -2.03
C SER A 225 5.60 -26.61 -2.54
N PRO A 226 5.08 -27.76 -3.01
CA PRO A 226 3.68 -27.91 -3.43
C PRO A 226 2.66 -27.68 -2.31
N LEU A 227 3.11 -27.65 -1.05
CA LEU A 227 2.27 -27.44 0.13
C LEU A 227 1.63 -26.04 0.18
N TYR A 228 2.19 -25.06 -0.54
CA TYR A 228 1.66 -23.70 -0.65
C TYR A 228 0.82 -23.52 -1.93
N GLY A 229 -0.21 -24.36 -2.09
CA GLY A 229 -1.22 -24.19 -3.14
C GLY A 229 -2.00 -22.87 -3.03
N ALA A 230 -3.15 -22.76 -3.71
CA ALA A 230 -3.92 -21.50 -3.77
C ALA A 230 -4.21 -20.83 -2.41
N PHE A 231 -4.45 -21.61 -1.35
CA PHE A 231 -4.67 -21.09 0.01
C PHE A 231 -3.44 -20.41 0.63
N GLY A 232 -2.24 -20.96 0.39
CA GLY A 232 -0.98 -20.36 0.83
C GLY A 232 -0.70 -19.04 0.12
N GLY A 233 -1.03 -18.96 -1.17
CA GLY A 233 -0.91 -17.73 -1.96
C GLY A 233 -1.79 -16.60 -1.43
N VAL A 234 -3.07 -16.88 -1.12
CA VAL A 234 -3.97 -15.87 -0.55
C VAL A 234 -3.48 -15.38 0.81
N LEU A 235 -3.11 -16.29 1.72
CA LEU A 235 -2.59 -15.92 3.03
C LEU A 235 -1.31 -15.06 2.91
N LEU A 236 -0.42 -15.42 1.98
CA LEU A 236 0.79 -14.64 1.68
C LEU A 236 0.44 -13.24 1.19
N VAL A 237 -0.50 -13.09 0.25
CA VAL A 237 -0.93 -11.78 -0.27
C VAL A 237 -1.56 -10.94 0.85
N VAL A 238 -2.41 -11.52 1.70
CA VAL A 238 -2.98 -10.79 2.85
C VAL A 238 -1.88 -10.33 3.81
N THR A 239 -0.94 -11.22 4.13
CA THR A 239 0.20 -10.90 5.01
C THR A 239 1.06 -9.80 4.40
N TRP A 240 1.26 -9.84 3.09
CA TRP A 240 2.01 -8.83 2.34
C TRP A 240 1.33 -7.46 2.42
N LEU A 241 0.04 -7.39 2.10
CA LEU A 241 -0.76 -6.17 2.19
C LEU A 241 -0.81 -5.63 3.62
N TYR A 242 -0.87 -6.51 4.60
CA TYR A 242 -0.81 -6.16 6.02
C TYR A 242 0.51 -5.48 6.37
N VAL A 243 1.65 -6.03 5.98
CA VAL A 243 2.95 -5.40 6.28
C VAL A 243 3.11 -4.09 5.53
N ILE A 244 2.65 -3.98 4.27
CA ILE A 244 2.61 -2.71 3.53
C ILE A 244 1.82 -1.66 4.32
N ALA A 245 0.58 -1.97 4.68
CA ALA A 245 -0.27 -1.06 5.42
C ALA A 245 0.37 -0.68 6.77
N LEU A 246 0.98 -1.65 7.45
CA LEU A 246 1.65 -1.43 8.73
C LEU A 246 2.82 -0.45 8.60
N VAL A 247 3.73 -0.65 7.65
CA VAL A 247 4.89 0.26 7.49
C VAL A 247 4.45 1.65 7.03
N LEU A 248 3.39 1.75 6.23
CA LEU A 248 2.83 3.03 5.82
C LEU A 248 2.26 3.80 7.02
N LEU A 249 1.43 3.14 7.84
CA LEU A 249 0.85 3.76 9.03
C LEU A 249 1.92 4.11 10.07
N LEU A 250 2.94 3.27 10.26
CA LEU A 250 4.08 3.57 11.12
C LEU A 250 4.84 4.81 10.65
N GLY A 251 5.02 5.01 9.33
CA GLY A 251 5.60 6.25 8.80
C GLY A 251 4.81 7.50 9.26
N GLY A 252 3.48 7.41 9.33
CA GLY A 252 2.62 8.50 9.76
C GLY A 252 2.78 8.78 11.26
N VAL A 253 2.87 7.70 12.05
CA VAL A 253 3.18 7.78 13.49
C VAL A 253 4.53 8.45 13.71
N VAL A 254 5.56 8.10 12.93
CA VAL A 254 6.89 8.73 13.03
C VAL A 254 6.81 10.24 12.77
N ASN A 255 6.10 10.67 11.71
CA ASN A 255 5.91 12.10 11.43
C ASN A 255 5.29 12.82 12.63
N VAL A 256 4.19 12.30 13.16
CA VAL A 256 3.48 12.93 14.29
C VAL A 256 4.34 12.99 15.55
N VAL A 257 5.10 11.93 15.85
CA VAL A 257 5.96 11.88 17.05
C VAL A 257 7.15 12.83 16.94
N LEU A 258 7.85 12.82 15.80
CA LEU A 258 8.99 13.71 15.59
C LEU A 258 8.57 15.18 15.51
N ALA A 259 7.35 15.45 15.03
CA ALA A 259 6.75 16.77 15.04
C ALA A 259 6.24 17.23 16.42
N GLY A 260 6.21 16.33 17.42
CA GLY A 260 5.60 16.60 18.72
C GLY A 260 4.08 16.80 18.66
N ARG A 261 3.41 16.36 17.59
CA ARG A 261 1.97 16.62 17.37
C ARG A 261 1.03 15.54 17.90
N GLU A 262 1.58 14.53 18.54
CA GLU A 262 0.82 13.48 19.22
C GLU A 262 -0.12 14.09 20.27
N ARG A 263 -1.44 13.86 20.14
CA ARG A 263 -2.38 14.36 21.16
C ARG A 263 -2.26 13.53 22.44
N ILE A 264 -2.06 14.22 23.56
CA ILE A 264 -2.37 13.70 24.90
C ILE A 264 -3.88 13.40 24.91
N GLY A 265 -4.27 12.13 24.95
CA GLY A 265 -5.63 11.82 25.38
C GLY A 265 -5.76 12.22 26.85
N PRO A 266 -6.91 12.72 27.33
CA PRO A 266 -7.13 12.78 28.76
C PRO A 266 -6.81 11.40 29.32
N GLY A 267 -6.10 11.36 30.46
CA GLY A 267 -6.21 10.20 31.32
C GLY A 267 -7.70 9.89 31.43
N ARG A 268 -8.05 8.60 31.40
CA ARG A 268 -9.36 8.22 31.90
C ARG A 268 -9.39 8.66 33.36
N ASP A 269 -9.89 9.84 33.64
CA ASP A 269 -10.45 10.12 34.94
C ASP A 269 -11.80 9.37 34.98
N PRO A 270 -12.05 8.62 36.07
CA PRO A 270 -13.13 7.65 36.19
C PRO A 270 -14.53 8.24 36.02
#